data_AF-A0A0F6A0T5-F1
#
_entry.id   AF-A0A0F6A0T5-F1
#
_cell.length_a   1.000
_cell.length_b   1.000
_cell.length_c   1.000
_cell.angle_alpha   90.00
_cell.angle_beta   90.00
_cell.angle_gamma   90.00
#
_symmetry.space_group_name_H-M   'P 1'
#
loop_
_entity.id
_entity.type
_entity.pdbx_description
1 polymer ?
#
loop_
_entity_poly.entity_id
_entity_poly.type
_entity_poly.pdbx_seq_one_letter_code
_entity_poly.pdbx_strand_id
1 'polypeptide(L)'
;MSVIVKTLFTGFFIVAVFIVDPLGIRVSAEKHYEDHILRLLSPFFSESVSDHVTVVLIDEAFLEETERFPVNYTNLATLLKVSGFHQPKAVFFDILQHHQHSERLERWLKTIKKSPFPVFMASDPEYDSPARLENPSSLRSRLNNVSDFVSVSWSGEKHYYPLYVEAHNRVTPSAALALYRVFCQGVNAPCPNDLSDSSFQNSMVIQWSNKFDNRQNEFRHVGEACTNTNHSNISSMLDTLWVLLVQGVLPEEKLDAKLRNKCPPVLTISASSLFQPGASKSPLLREALENKLVLFGYHLSGGTDTVISPVHGKLPGVYNHAMALENLLQKGTSYWNVPSSIGLFNLSIADIFEITIQISVLFTVIWYRYSHLENQQQGKTSTLSGLKPFFFVAALIFLTILFSDQLFDIGVSNWYALPLILLLDIPIFFYFMLESLKKRLQKINETALRKSKVSYRLAKRKVKRKQNVIFKEAK
;
A
#
# COMPACT_ATOMS: atom_id res chain seq x y z
N MET A 1 16.76 19.54 38.63
CA MET A 1 15.70 19.62 37.59
C MET A 1 14.74 18.47 37.81
N SER A 2 13.44 18.73 38.01
CA SER A 2 12.43 17.68 38.25
C SER A 2 12.38 16.71 37.05
N VAL A 3 12.09 15.42 37.31
CA VAL A 3 11.91 14.38 36.29
C VAL A 3 10.93 14.84 35.20
N ILE A 4 9.88 15.58 35.59
CA ILE A 4 8.89 16.15 34.68
C ILE A 4 9.55 17.10 33.67
N VAL A 5 10.41 18.00 34.14
CA VAL A 5 11.04 19.03 33.30
C VAL A 5 12.03 18.40 32.31
N LYS A 6 12.78 17.38 32.73
CA LYS A 6 13.67 16.62 31.82
C LYS A 6 12.86 15.91 30.74
N THR A 7 11.76 15.27 31.13
CA THR A 7 10.87 14.56 30.21
C THR A 7 10.25 15.50 29.18
N LEU A 8 9.73 16.66 29.61
CA LEU A 8 9.15 17.66 28.72
C LEU A 8 10.18 18.23 27.75
N PHE A 9 11.39 18.55 28.21
CA PHE A 9 12.43 19.11 27.35
C PHE A 9 12.91 18.11 26.29
N THR A 10 13.16 16.86 26.68
CA THR A 10 13.55 15.80 25.74
C THR A 10 12.42 15.49 24.75
N GLY A 11 11.18 15.39 25.23
CA GLY A 11 10.01 15.18 24.36
C GLY A 11 9.83 16.29 23.34
N PHE A 12 9.94 17.55 23.77
CA PHE A 12 9.87 18.71 22.88
C PHE A 12 10.93 18.67 21.78
N PHE A 13 12.18 18.36 22.13
CA PHE A 13 13.26 18.29 21.14
C PHE A 13 13.04 17.19 20.09
N ILE A 14 12.59 16.00 20.52
CA ILE A 14 12.27 14.89 19.62
C ILE A 14 11.14 15.27 18.66
N VAL A 15 10.07 15.88 19.18
CA VAL A 15 8.93 16.35 18.38
C VAL A 15 9.36 17.43 17.39
N ALA A 16 10.20 18.38 17.82
CA ALA A 16 10.71 19.44 16.95
C ALA A 16 11.51 18.87 15.77
N VAL A 17 12.39 17.90 16.02
CA VAL A 17 13.15 17.21 14.96
C VAL A 17 12.21 16.47 14.00
N PHE A 18 11.16 15.82 14.52
CA PHE A 18 10.19 15.08 13.71
C PHE A 18 9.30 15.99 12.85
N ILE A 19 8.94 17.18 13.35
CA ILE A 19 8.14 18.17 12.60
C ILE A 19 8.97 18.85 11.51
N VAL A 20 10.22 19.24 11.84
CA VAL A 20 11.10 19.93 10.90
C VAL A 20 11.59 18.99 9.80
N ASP A 21 11.75 17.70 10.11
CA ASP A 21 12.25 16.65 9.21
C ASP A 21 13.46 17.11 8.36
N PRO A 22 14.54 17.60 9.00
CA PRO A 22 15.64 18.27 8.28
C PRO A 22 16.40 17.37 7.30
N LEU A 23 16.23 16.06 7.42
CA LEU A 23 16.88 15.04 6.59
C LEU A 23 15.89 14.30 5.66
N GLY A 24 14.60 14.65 5.66
CA GLY A 24 13.57 13.97 4.86
C GLY A 24 13.31 12.51 5.29
N ILE A 25 13.71 12.15 6.52
CA ILE A 25 13.61 10.78 7.04
C ILE A 25 12.14 10.39 7.21
N ARG A 26 11.29 11.32 7.66
CA ARG A 26 9.87 11.04 7.90
C ARG A 26 9.17 10.68 6.60
N VAL A 27 9.32 11.50 5.56
CA VAL A 27 8.66 11.29 4.26
C VAL A 27 9.17 10.02 3.57
N SER A 28 10.48 9.76 3.62
CA SER A 28 11.04 8.55 3.01
C SER A 28 10.62 7.27 3.76
N ALA A 29 10.56 7.32 5.09
CA ALA A 29 10.10 6.19 5.90
C ALA A 29 8.61 5.91 5.70
N GLU A 30 7.77 6.95 5.59
CA GLU A 30 6.32 6.85 5.35
C GLU A 30 6.05 6.05 4.07
N LYS A 31 6.65 6.45 2.94
CA LYS A 31 6.48 5.74 1.67
C LYS A 31 6.95 4.29 1.72
N HIS A 32 8.13 4.04 2.30
CA HIS A 32 8.67 2.69 2.35
C HIS A 32 7.83 1.75 3.22
N TYR A 33 7.25 2.28 4.30
CA TYR A 33 6.35 1.54 5.17
C TYR A 33 5.00 1.28 4.52
N GLU A 34 4.43 2.27 3.84
CA GLU A 34 3.20 2.11 3.07
C GLU A 34 3.36 0.95 2.07
N ASP A 35 4.48 0.91 1.33
CA ASP A 35 4.79 -0.21 0.43
C ASP A 35 4.79 -1.56 1.14
N HIS A 36 5.35 -1.66 2.36
CA HIS A 36 5.36 -2.90 3.14
C HIS A 36 3.96 -3.32 3.57
N ILE A 37 3.13 -2.39 4.03
CA ILE A 37 1.77 -2.68 4.45
C ILE A 37 0.90 -3.08 3.26
N LEU A 38 1.02 -2.35 2.15
CA LEU A 38 0.33 -2.70 0.91
C LEU A 38 0.74 -4.09 0.42
N ARG A 39 2.02 -4.47 0.53
CA ARG A 39 2.48 -5.85 0.25
C ARG A 39 1.87 -6.87 1.20
N LEU A 40 1.91 -6.62 2.50
CA LEU A 40 1.39 -7.53 3.52
C LEU A 40 -0.11 -7.78 3.38
N LEU A 41 -0.86 -6.73 3.03
CA LEU A 41 -2.32 -6.78 2.91
C LEU A 41 -2.81 -7.11 1.49
N SER A 42 -1.92 -7.16 0.49
CA SER A 42 -2.26 -7.55 -0.88
C SER A 42 -3.02 -8.88 -1.02
N PRO A 43 -2.81 -9.93 -0.19
CA PRO A 43 -3.62 -11.15 -0.26
C PRO A 43 -5.08 -10.95 0.16
N PHE A 44 -5.37 -9.91 0.94
CA PHE A 44 -6.69 -9.62 1.52
C PHE A 44 -7.43 -8.50 0.78
N PHE A 45 -6.80 -7.85 -0.20
CA PHE A 45 -7.44 -6.78 -0.96
C PHE A 45 -8.73 -7.23 -1.64
N SER A 46 -8.70 -8.40 -2.30
CA SER A 46 -9.86 -9.00 -2.94
C SER A 46 -9.82 -10.52 -2.85
N GLU A 47 -11.00 -11.17 -2.82
CA GLU A 47 -11.08 -12.64 -2.88
C GLU A 47 -10.70 -13.16 -4.28
N SER A 48 -11.10 -12.45 -5.32
CA SER A 48 -10.76 -12.71 -6.73
C SER A 48 -10.36 -11.41 -7.45
N VAL A 49 -9.71 -11.53 -8.60
CA VAL A 49 -9.54 -10.39 -9.51
C VAL A 49 -10.91 -10.02 -10.09
N SER A 50 -11.17 -8.71 -10.22
CA SER A 50 -12.43 -8.23 -10.79
C SER A 50 -12.55 -8.63 -12.25
N ASP A 51 -13.74 -9.08 -12.61
CA ASP A 51 -14.11 -9.36 -13.99
C ASP A 51 -14.70 -8.10 -14.68
N HIS A 52 -14.45 -6.88 -14.19
CA HIS A 52 -15.01 -5.65 -14.77
C HIS A 52 -13.99 -4.80 -15.51
N VAL A 53 -12.70 -5.02 -15.30
CA VAL A 53 -11.61 -4.18 -15.82
C VAL A 53 -10.70 -5.00 -16.72
N THR A 54 -10.32 -4.44 -17.86
CA THR A 54 -9.38 -5.07 -18.78
C THR A 54 -8.40 -4.03 -19.30
N VAL A 55 -7.11 -4.38 -19.25
CA VAL A 55 -6.03 -3.54 -19.78
C VAL A 55 -5.61 -4.09 -21.13
N VAL A 56 -5.50 -3.20 -22.11
CA VAL A 56 -4.93 -3.49 -23.43
C VAL A 56 -3.59 -2.77 -23.53
N LEU A 57 -2.52 -3.55 -23.62
CA LEU A 57 -1.18 -3.00 -23.76
C LEU A 57 -0.80 -2.84 -25.23
N ILE A 58 -0.43 -1.62 -25.58
CA ILE A 58 0.27 -1.29 -26.83
C ILE A 58 1.75 -1.53 -26.54
N ASP A 59 2.17 -2.78 -26.74
CA ASP A 59 3.51 -3.28 -26.47
C ASP A 59 4.45 -3.12 -27.67
N GLU A 60 5.72 -3.46 -27.46
CA GLU A 60 6.74 -3.43 -28.51
C GLU A 60 6.38 -4.34 -29.68
N ALA A 61 5.83 -5.54 -29.42
CA ALA A 61 5.42 -6.46 -30.48
C ALA A 61 4.38 -5.83 -31.41
N PHE A 62 3.38 -5.12 -30.87
CA PHE A 62 2.41 -4.38 -31.66
C PHE A 62 3.04 -3.23 -32.45
N LEU A 63 3.98 -2.50 -31.85
CA LEU A 63 4.65 -1.39 -32.52
C LEU A 63 5.63 -1.84 -33.60
N GLU A 64 6.27 -2.99 -33.43
CA GLU A 64 7.09 -3.65 -34.44
C GLU A 64 6.22 -4.11 -35.62
N GLU A 65 5.08 -4.74 -35.37
CA GLU A 65 4.15 -5.18 -36.41
C GLU A 65 3.57 -4.00 -37.22
N THR A 66 3.38 -2.85 -36.56
CA THR A 66 2.77 -1.66 -37.18
C THR A 66 3.77 -0.59 -37.61
N GLU A 67 5.07 -0.81 -37.33
CA GLU A 67 6.25 0.04 -37.60
C GLU A 67 6.10 1.52 -37.18
N ARG A 68 5.27 1.85 -36.19
CA ARG A 68 4.91 3.26 -35.92
C ARG A 68 4.68 3.58 -34.44
N PHE A 69 5.64 4.31 -33.87
CA PHE A 69 5.48 5.06 -32.64
C PHE A 69 5.54 6.58 -32.92
N PRO A 70 4.60 7.39 -32.39
CA PRO A 70 3.38 7.00 -31.68
C PRO A 70 2.37 6.30 -32.60
N VAL A 71 1.43 5.53 -32.02
CA VAL A 71 0.41 4.80 -32.79
C VAL A 71 -0.41 5.76 -33.65
N ASN A 72 -0.47 5.48 -34.95
CA ASN A 72 -1.17 6.34 -35.89
C ASN A 72 -2.72 6.29 -35.72
N TYR A 73 -3.41 7.31 -36.23
CA TYR A 73 -4.88 7.41 -36.12
C TYR A 73 -5.67 6.29 -36.82
N THR A 74 -5.09 5.65 -37.85
CA THR A 74 -5.75 4.50 -38.49
C THR A 74 -5.74 3.28 -37.56
N ASN A 75 -4.63 3.07 -36.85
CA ASN A 75 -4.46 1.96 -35.92
C ASN A 75 -5.30 2.21 -34.66
N LEU A 76 -5.31 3.43 -34.11
CA LEU A 76 -6.21 3.81 -32.99
C LEU A 76 -7.69 3.58 -33.36
N ALA A 77 -8.11 4.03 -34.55
CA ALA A 77 -9.47 3.78 -35.03
C ALA A 77 -9.77 2.28 -35.20
N THR A 78 -8.77 1.47 -35.53
CA THR A 78 -8.93 0.01 -35.65
C THR A 78 -9.06 -0.64 -34.28
N LEU A 79 -8.20 -0.30 -33.31
CA LEU A 79 -8.29 -0.75 -31.92
C LEU A 79 -9.69 -0.48 -31.35
N LEU A 80 -10.17 0.76 -31.47
CA LEU A 80 -11.49 1.15 -30.96
C LEU A 80 -12.61 0.42 -31.70
N LYS A 81 -12.53 0.28 -33.03
CA LYS A 81 -13.55 -0.42 -33.82
C LYS A 81 -13.60 -1.91 -33.48
N VAL A 82 -12.45 -2.57 -33.34
CA VAL A 82 -12.38 -4.01 -33.01
C VAL A 82 -12.93 -4.24 -31.61
N SER A 83 -12.51 -3.42 -30.65
CA SER A 83 -13.06 -3.46 -29.29
C SER A 83 -14.57 -3.26 -29.31
N GLY A 84 -15.07 -2.32 -30.12
CA GLY A 84 -16.50 -2.04 -30.22
C GLY A 84 -17.36 -3.18 -30.76
N PHE A 85 -16.80 -4.14 -31.52
CA PHE A 85 -17.54 -5.36 -31.90
C PHE A 85 -17.86 -6.25 -30.69
N HIS A 86 -17.06 -6.15 -29.63
CA HIS A 86 -17.24 -6.90 -28.39
C HIS A 86 -18.08 -6.15 -27.35
N GLN A 87 -18.58 -4.94 -27.67
CA GLN A 87 -19.49 -4.17 -26.81
C GLN A 87 -18.95 -3.92 -25.37
N PRO A 88 -17.81 -3.22 -25.23
CA PRO A 88 -17.33 -2.81 -23.92
C PRO A 88 -18.29 -1.80 -23.29
N LYS A 89 -18.24 -1.71 -21.96
CA LYS A 89 -19.05 -0.75 -21.20
C LYS A 89 -18.51 0.67 -21.34
N ALA A 90 -17.18 0.83 -21.36
CA ALA A 90 -16.48 2.07 -21.68
C ALA A 90 -15.06 1.75 -22.16
N VAL A 91 -14.47 2.69 -22.90
CA VAL A 91 -13.07 2.61 -23.33
C VAL A 91 -12.32 3.86 -22.91
N PHE A 92 -11.14 3.71 -22.31
CA PHE A 92 -10.23 4.79 -21.97
C PHE A 92 -8.90 4.61 -22.71
N PHE A 93 -8.39 5.69 -23.29
CA PHE A 93 -7.06 5.74 -23.89
C PHE A 93 -6.11 6.59 -23.03
N ASP A 94 -5.18 5.91 -22.36
CA ASP A 94 -4.07 6.51 -21.63
C ASP A 94 -2.95 6.93 -22.59
N ILE A 95 -3.30 7.84 -23.51
CA ILE A 95 -2.40 8.32 -24.56
C ILE A 95 -2.60 9.83 -24.69
N LEU A 96 -1.63 10.60 -24.17
CA LEU A 96 -1.60 12.04 -24.33
C LEU A 96 -1.24 12.43 -25.77
N GLN A 97 -2.18 13.10 -26.45
CA GLN A 97 -2.05 13.53 -27.83
C GLN A 97 -2.01 15.05 -27.90
N HIS A 98 -0.81 15.63 -27.72
CA HIS A 98 -0.61 17.08 -27.70
C HIS A 98 -0.72 17.73 -29.08
N HIS A 99 -0.31 17.03 -30.14
CA HIS A 99 -0.32 17.51 -31.51
C HIS A 99 -0.67 16.39 -32.48
N GLN A 100 -1.09 16.78 -33.70
CA GLN A 100 -1.38 15.81 -34.74
C GLN A 100 -0.08 15.16 -35.22
N HIS A 101 0.09 13.87 -34.94
CA HIS A 101 1.30 13.11 -35.25
C HIS A 101 1.15 12.15 -36.45
N SER A 102 -0.05 12.00 -37.01
CA SER A 102 -0.28 11.17 -38.21
C SER A 102 -1.45 11.65 -39.06
N GLU A 103 -1.58 11.09 -40.27
CA GLU A 103 -2.71 11.34 -41.16
C GLU A 103 -4.01 10.68 -40.67
N ARG A 104 -5.14 11.04 -41.29
CA ARG A 104 -6.48 10.44 -41.02
C ARG A 104 -7.04 10.68 -39.61
N LEU A 105 -6.69 11.81 -38.99
CA LEU A 105 -7.32 12.28 -37.75
C LEU A 105 -8.86 12.30 -37.84
N GLU A 106 -9.44 12.73 -38.96
CA GLU A 106 -10.90 12.74 -39.15
C GLU A 106 -11.54 11.35 -39.01
N ARG A 107 -10.83 10.30 -39.45
CA ARG A 107 -11.31 8.92 -39.29
C ARG A 107 -11.32 8.54 -37.82
N TRP A 108 -10.29 8.92 -37.07
CA TRP A 108 -10.22 8.69 -35.64
C TRP A 108 -11.36 9.40 -34.89
N LEU A 109 -11.52 10.71 -35.09
CA LEU A 109 -12.60 11.50 -34.49
C LEU A 109 -13.99 10.96 -34.82
N LYS A 110 -14.21 10.56 -36.08
CA LYS A 110 -15.47 9.94 -36.53
C LYS A 110 -15.71 8.58 -35.88
N THR A 111 -14.66 7.81 -35.60
CA THR A 111 -14.77 6.49 -34.95
C THR A 111 -15.15 6.67 -33.49
N ILE A 112 -14.50 7.59 -32.77
CA ILE A 112 -14.89 7.97 -31.41
C ILE A 112 -16.37 8.38 -31.37
N LYS A 113 -16.75 9.39 -32.18
CA LYS A 113 -18.11 9.94 -32.20
C LYS A 113 -19.21 8.90 -32.51
N LYS A 114 -18.88 7.85 -33.26
CA LYS A 114 -19.82 6.78 -33.63
C LYS A 114 -19.84 5.60 -32.65
N SER A 115 -18.96 5.60 -31.66
CA SER A 115 -18.90 4.50 -30.70
C SER A 115 -20.17 4.49 -29.84
N PRO A 116 -20.82 3.33 -29.65
CA PRO A 116 -22.06 3.22 -28.88
C PRO A 116 -21.85 3.25 -27.36
N PHE A 117 -20.59 3.34 -26.91
CA PHE A 117 -20.17 3.39 -25.52
C PHE A 117 -19.32 4.65 -25.28
N PRO A 118 -19.23 5.14 -24.03
CA PRO A 118 -18.37 6.27 -23.68
C PRO A 118 -16.90 5.99 -24.00
N VAL A 119 -16.23 6.98 -24.60
CA VAL A 119 -14.80 6.96 -24.86
C VAL A 119 -14.15 8.10 -24.10
N PHE A 120 -13.20 7.76 -23.24
CA PHE A 120 -12.41 8.70 -22.46
C PHE A 120 -11.01 8.84 -23.04
N MET A 121 -10.51 10.07 -23.06
CA MET A 121 -9.16 10.39 -23.52
C MET A 121 -8.35 11.02 -22.39
N ALA A 122 -7.09 10.61 -22.28
CA ALA A 122 -6.14 11.20 -21.37
C ALA A 122 -6.02 12.72 -21.57
N SER A 123 -6.06 13.44 -20.45
CA SER A 123 -5.88 14.88 -20.35
C SER A 123 -4.82 15.21 -19.32
N ASP A 124 -4.03 16.23 -19.66
CA ASP A 124 -3.12 16.89 -18.74
C ASP A 124 -3.75 18.26 -18.41
N PRO A 125 -4.36 18.44 -17.23
CA PRO A 125 -5.06 19.68 -16.88
C PRO A 125 -4.18 20.93 -16.86
N GLU A 126 -2.86 20.78 -16.70
CA GLU A 126 -1.91 21.89 -16.81
C GLU A 126 -1.66 22.27 -18.28
N TYR A 127 -1.64 21.30 -19.19
CA TYR A 127 -1.49 21.53 -20.63
C TYR A 127 -2.80 21.95 -21.34
N ASP A 128 -3.91 21.35 -20.94
CA ASP A 128 -5.25 21.47 -21.52
C ASP A 128 -6.01 22.70 -20.96
N SER A 129 -5.40 23.88 -21.10
CA SER A 129 -5.99 25.14 -20.65
C SER A 129 -7.29 25.49 -21.39
N PRO A 130 -8.19 26.30 -20.80
CA PRO A 130 -9.46 26.71 -21.44
C PRO A 130 -9.25 27.27 -22.85
N ALA A 131 -8.25 28.14 -23.04
CA ALA A 131 -7.93 28.71 -24.35
C ALA A 131 -7.56 27.65 -25.40
N ARG A 132 -6.92 26.54 -25.02
CA ARG A 132 -6.56 25.44 -25.93
C ARG A 132 -7.76 24.56 -26.27
N LEU A 133 -8.65 24.34 -25.31
CA LEU A 133 -9.86 23.52 -25.49
C LEU A 133 -10.95 24.27 -26.25
N GLU A 134 -10.99 25.60 -26.16
CA GLU A 134 -11.92 26.44 -26.91
C GLU A 134 -11.45 26.75 -28.34
N ASN A 135 -10.14 26.64 -28.62
CA ASN A 135 -9.60 26.88 -29.96
C ASN A 135 -9.96 25.73 -30.93
N PRO A 136 -10.83 25.93 -31.94
CA PRO A 136 -11.29 24.85 -32.82
C PRO A 136 -10.18 24.25 -33.71
N SER A 137 -9.08 24.98 -33.92
CA SER A 137 -7.93 24.49 -34.68
C SER A 137 -7.04 23.54 -33.88
N SER A 138 -7.17 23.55 -32.55
CA SER A 138 -6.38 22.69 -31.65
C SER A 138 -6.88 21.24 -31.71
N LEU A 139 -5.94 20.29 -31.77
CA LEU A 139 -6.25 18.86 -31.68
C LEU A 139 -7.03 18.54 -30.40
N ARG A 140 -6.66 19.17 -29.28
CA ARG A 140 -7.27 18.94 -27.97
C ARG A 140 -8.75 19.35 -27.97
N SER A 141 -9.08 20.51 -28.55
CA SER A 141 -10.47 20.95 -28.73
C SER A 141 -11.27 19.94 -29.56
N ARG A 142 -10.70 19.49 -30.69
CA ARG A 142 -11.36 18.54 -31.59
C ARG A 142 -11.60 17.17 -30.96
N LEU A 143 -10.68 16.70 -30.12
CA LEU A 143 -10.85 15.47 -29.33
C LEU A 143 -11.90 15.66 -28.24
N ASN A 144 -11.84 16.75 -27.47
CA ASN A 144 -12.81 17.06 -26.40
C ASN A 144 -14.25 17.21 -26.93
N ASN A 145 -14.43 17.53 -28.23
CA ASN A 145 -15.75 17.59 -28.86
C ASN A 145 -16.37 16.22 -29.19
N VAL A 146 -15.58 15.14 -29.16
CA VAL A 146 -16.05 13.78 -29.52
C VAL A 146 -15.84 12.76 -28.41
N SER A 147 -15.08 13.10 -27.36
CA SER A 147 -14.76 12.25 -26.20
C SER A 147 -14.71 13.08 -24.94
N ASP A 148 -14.86 12.43 -23.79
CA ASP A 148 -14.67 13.06 -22.49
C ASP A 148 -13.19 13.02 -22.07
N PHE A 149 -12.68 14.16 -21.60
CA PHE A 149 -11.33 14.27 -21.07
C PHE A 149 -11.29 13.91 -19.58
N VAL A 150 -10.32 13.07 -19.23
CA VAL A 150 -10.08 12.60 -17.86
C VAL A 150 -8.63 12.83 -17.50
N SER A 151 -8.39 13.20 -16.25
CA SER A 151 -7.06 13.62 -15.81
C SER A 151 -6.16 12.42 -15.56
N VAL A 152 -4.98 12.46 -16.18
CA VAL A 152 -3.90 11.45 -16.02
C VAL A 152 -2.61 12.04 -15.47
N SER A 153 -2.53 13.38 -15.42
CA SER A 153 -1.40 14.13 -14.89
C SER A 153 -1.88 15.10 -13.83
N TRP A 154 -1.09 15.29 -12.78
CA TRP A 154 -1.36 16.20 -11.68
C TRP A 154 -0.06 16.52 -10.92
N SER A 155 -0.08 17.62 -10.19
CA SER A 155 0.99 18.04 -9.29
C SER A 155 0.45 18.19 -7.86
N GLY A 156 1.32 18.04 -6.86
CA GLY A 156 0.96 18.27 -5.44
C GLY A 156 0.45 17.05 -4.65
N GLU A 157 0.09 15.94 -5.30
CA GLU A 157 -0.55 14.77 -4.64
C GLU A 157 0.44 13.66 -4.21
N LYS A 158 1.73 13.97 -4.06
CA LYS A 158 2.81 13.00 -3.77
C LYS A 158 2.73 11.77 -4.72
N HIS A 159 2.58 10.56 -4.17
CA HIS A 159 2.39 9.30 -4.91
C HIS A 159 0.95 8.77 -4.82
N TYR A 160 0.03 9.55 -4.25
CA TYR A 160 -1.38 9.19 -4.12
C TYR A 160 -2.13 9.49 -5.41
N TYR A 161 -3.29 8.84 -5.56
CA TYR A 161 -4.11 8.94 -6.75
C TYR A 161 -5.31 9.87 -6.50
N PRO A 162 -5.33 11.09 -7.06
CA PRO A 162 -6.46 12.00 -6.91
C PRO A 162 -7.66 11.51 -7.70
N LEU A 163 -8.84 11.69 -7.12
CA LEU A 163 -10.11 11.41 -7.78
C LEU A 163 -10.60 12.63 -8.58
N TYR A 164 -10.21 13.81 -8.14
CA TYR A 164 -10.38 15.07 -8.85
C TYR A 164 -9.07 15.82 -8.95
N VAL A 165 -8.83 16.41 -10.11
CA VAL A 165 -7.69 17.29 -10.35
C VAL A 165 -8.23 18.68 -10.65
N GLU A 166 -7.81 19.64 -9.84
CA GLU A 166 -8.11 21.05 -10.05
C GLU A 166 -6.94 21.73 -10.77
N ALA A 167 -7.21 22.29 -11.94
CA ALA A 167 -6.26 23.14 -12.67
C ALA A 167 -7.02 24.22 -13.42
N HIS A 168 -6.45 25.43 -13.48
CA HIS A 168 -7.06 26.57 -14.18
C HIS A 168 -8.52 26.85 -13.75
N ASN A 169 -8.85 26.72 -12.45
CA ASN A 169 -10.21 26.82 -11.88
C ASN A 169 -11.22 25.82 -12.47
N ARG A 170 -10.73 24.71 -13.06
CA ARG A 170 -11.55 23.61 -13.55
C ARG A 170 -11.23 22.36 -12.76
N VAL A 171 -12.28 21.73 -12.25
CA VAL A 171 -12.20 20.43 -11.60
C VAL A 171 -12.51 19.35 -12.64
N THR A 172 -11.60 18.39 -12.76
CA THR A 172 -11.66 17.30 -13.75
C THR A 172 -11.53 15.96 -13.04
N PRO A 173 -12.43 15.00 -13.29
CA PRO A 173 -12.30 13.68 -12.69
C PRO A 173 -11.09 12.95 -13.28
N SER A 174 -10.41 12.15 -12.47
CA SER A 174 -9.38 11.25 -12.97
C SER A 174 -10.00 10.05 -13.72
N ALA A 175 -9.18 9.34 -14.50
CA ALA A 175 -9.64 8.24 -15.35
C ALA A 175 -10.44 7.17 -14.57
N ALA A 176 -9.92 6.75 -13.41
CA ALA A 176 -10.59 5.79 -12.54
C ALA A 176 -11.98 6.26 -12.08
N LEU A 177 -12.13 7.51 -11.61
CA LEU A 177 -13.43 8.02 -11.15
C LEU A 177 -14.44 8.11 -12.30
N ALA A 178 -14.01 8.56 -13.47
CA ALA A 178 -14.88 8.66 -14.64
C ALA A 178 -15.39 7.27 -15.09
N LEU A 179 -14.51 6.28 -15.13
CA LEU A 179 -14.88 4.89 -15.45
C LEU A 179 -15.78 4.27 -14.38
N TYR A 180 -15.51 4.54 -13.09
CA TYR A 180 -16.34 4.10 -11.97
C TYR A 180 -17.77 4.67 -12.05
N ARG A 181 -17.93 5.94 -12.46
CA ARG A 181 -19.25 6.54 -12.69
C ARG A 181 -20.03 5.83 -13.79
N VAL A 182 -19.38 5.47 -14.89
CA VAL A 182 -20.02 4.66 -15.95
C VAL A 182 -20.39 3.28 -15.42
N PHE A 183 -19.55 2.67 -14.57
CA PHE A 183 -19.89 1.42 -13.91
C PHE A 183 -21.19 1.53 -13.12
N CYS A 184 -21.31 2.58 -12.30
CA CYS A 184 -22.45 2.82 -11.42
C CYS A 184 -23.75 3.20 -12.12
N GLN A 185 -23.71 3.68 -13.35
CA GLN A 185 -24.93 3.93 -14.15
C GLN A 185 -25.63 2.62 -14.59
N GLY A 186 -25.02 1.45 -14.37
CA GLY A 186 -25.61 0.16 -14.70
C GLY A 186 -26.78 -0.21 -13.78
N VAL A 187 -27.83 -0.81 -14.36
CA VAL A 187 -29.11 -1.14 -13.70
C VAL A 187 -28.99 -1.98 -12.41
N ASN A 188 -27.87 -2.68 -12.20
CA ASN A 188 -27.62 -3.53 -11.01
C ASN A 188 -26.24 -3.28 -10.38
N ALA A 189 -25.63 -2.11 -10.59
CA ALA A 189 -24.33 -1.84 -10.00
C ALA A 189 -24.46 -1.65 -8.47
N PRO A 190 -23.60 -2.29 -7.64
CA PRO A 190 -23.62 -2.15 -6.19
C PRO A 190 -23.01 -0.81 -5.75
N CYS A 191 -23.51 0.29 -6.32
CA CYS A 191 -23.03 1.64 -6.03
C CYS A 191 -23.95 2.33 -5.02
N PRO A 192 -23.42 3.26 -4.21
CA PRO A 192 -24.25 4.11 -3.35
C PRO A 192 -25.29 4.87 -4.18
N ASN A 193 -26.49 5.06 -3.62
CA ASN A 193 -27.58 5.79 -4.28
C ASN A 193 -27.24 7.26 -4.57
N ASP A 194 -26.26 7.84 -3.86
CA ASP A 194 -25.80 9.21 -4.05
C ASP A 194 -24.26 9.23 -4.21
N LEU A 195 -23.80 9.33 -5.47
CA LEU A 195 -22.40 9.55 -5.82
C LEU A 195 -22.09 11.05 -5.74
N SER A 196 -22.25 11.63 -4.55
CA SER A 196 -21.96 13.05 -4.34
C SER A 196 -20.47 13.33 -4.54
N ASP A 197 -20.16 14.46 -5.18
CA ASP A 197 -18.78 14.87 -5.47
C ASP A 197 -17.95 15.04 -4.19
N SER A 198 -18.60 15.33 -3.05
CA SER A 198 -17.94 15.42 -1.75
C SER A 198 -17.35 14.10 -1.26
N SER A 199 -17.90 12.96 -1.69
CA SER A 199 -17.43 11.63 -1.24
C SER A 199 -16.07 11.23 -1.83
N PHE A 200 -15.60 11.98 -2.84
CA PHE A 200 -14.38 11.68 -3.59
C PHE A 200 -13.38 12.84 -3.59
N GLN A 201 -13.41 13.70 -2.56
CA GLN A 201 -12.50 14.85 -2.46
C GLN A 201 -11.07 14.46 -2.09
N ASN A 202 -10.88 13.39 -1.33
CA ASN A 202 -9.57 12.97 -0.86
C ASN A 202 -8.86 12.09 -1.89
N SER A 203 -7.54 12.18 -1.93
CA SER A 203 -6.73 11.30 -2.75
C SER A 203 -6.72 9.87 -2.20
N MET A 204 -6.61 8.90 -3.09
CA MET A 204 -6.66 7.48 -2.81
C MET A 204 -5.26 6.89 -2.61
N VAL A 205 -5.13 6.03 -1.61
CA VAL A 205 -4.04 5.05 -1.50
C VAL A 205 -4.42 3.82 -2.30
N ILE A 206 -3.75 3.58 -3.42
CA ILE A 206 -4.05 2.43 -4.29
C ILE A 206 -3.59 1.14 -3.59
N GLN A 207 -4.54 0.27 -3.31
CA GLN A 207 -4.24 -1.10 -2.90
C GLN A 207 -4.05 -2.00 -4.13
N TRP A 208 -3.12 -2.95 -4.00
CA TRP A 208 -2.72 -3.84 -5.07
C TRP A 208 -3.05 -5.28 -4.69
N SER A 209 -3.67 -6.03 -5.61
CA SER A 209 -3.92 -7.45 -5.43
C SER A 209 -2.65 -8.25 -5.69
N ASN A 210 -2.41 -9.35 -4.97
CA ASN A 210 -1.39 -10.33 -5.36
C ASN A 210 -1.93 -11.46 -6.24
N LYS A 211 -3.22 -11.39 -6.62
CA LYS A 211 -3.91 -12.37 -7.45
C LYS A 211 -3.88 -11.94 -8.91
N PHE A 212 -4.12 -12.89 -9.80
CA PHE A 212 -4.23 -12.65 -11.24
C PHE A 212 -5.47 -13.37 -11.80
N ASP A 213 -5.95 -12.93 -12.95
CA ASP A 213 -7.08 -13.57 -13.65
C ASP A 213 -6.62 -14.89 -14.28
N ASN A 214 -7.35 -16.00 -14.08
CA ASN A 214 -6.96 -17.30 -14.62
C ASN A 214 -6.83 -17.30 -16.16
N ARG A 215 -7.60 -16.46 -16.85
CA ARG A 215 -7.56 -16.29 -18.31
C ARG A 215 -6.31 -15.56 -18.77
N GLN A 216 -5.53 -14.97 -17.86
CA GLN A 216 -4.29 -14.25 -18.20
C GLN A 216 -3.32 -15.13 -19.01
N ASN A 217 -3.32 -16.45 -18.78
CA ASN A 217 -2.49 -17.40 -19.50
C ASN A 217 -2.92 -17.62 -20.96
N GLU A 218 -4.17 -17.32 -21.30
CA GLU A 218 -4.68 -17.42 -22.68
C GLU A 218 -4.20 -16.25 -23.56
N PHE A 219 -3.81 -15.13 -22.91
CA PHE A 219 -3.35 -13.91 -23.58
C PHE A 219 -1.83 -13.70 -23.51
N ARG A 220 -1.10 -14.57 -22.80
CA ARG A 220 0.36 -14.47 -22.69
C ARG A 220 1.08 -15.34 -23.70
N HIS A 221 2.31 -14.91 -24.05
CA HIS A 221 3.20 -15.68 -24.89
C HIS A 221 3.71 -16.94 -24.18
N VAL A 222 4.06 -17.96 -24.98
CA VAL A 222 4.53 -19.27 -24.51
C VAL A 222 5.81 -19.09 -23.67
N GLY A 223 5.77 -19.51 -22.41
CA GLY A 223 6.91 -19.45 -21.47
C GLY A 223 6.77 -18.44 -20.32
N GLU A 224 5.78 -17.55 -20.38
CA GLU A 224 5.52 -16.52 -19.35
C GLU A 224 4.25 -16.78 -18.54
N ALA A 225 3.92 -18.07 -18.33
CA ALA A 225 2.70 -18.46 -17.66
C ALA A 225 2.65 -17.97 -16.20
N CYS A 226 1.52 -17.38 -15.85
CA CYS A 226 1.14 -17.09 -14.48
C CYS A 226 0.76 -18.38 -13.76
N THR A 227 1.42 -18.61 -12.62
CA THR A 227 1.21 -19.81 -11.81
C THR A 227 0.47 -19.43 -10.54
N ASN A 228 -0.65 -20.09 -10.28
CA ASN A 228 -1.34 -19.95 -9.01
C ASN A 228 -0.50 -20.61 -7.92
N THR A 229 -0.16 -19.84 -6.89
CA THR A 229 0.40 -20.40 -5.67
C THR A 229 -0.76 -20.75 -4.75
N ASN A 230 -0.90 -22.04 -4.39
CA ASN A 230 -1.99 -22.53 -3.53
C ASN A 230 -1.81 -22.15 -2.04
N HIS A 231 -1.39 -20.92 -1.77
CA HIS A 231 -1.25 -20.42 -0.41
C HIS A 231 -2.57 -19.77 0.05
N SER A 232 -2.93 -20.00 1.32
CA SER A 232 -3.97 -19.20 1.96
C SER A 232 -3.48 -17.76 2.13
N ASN A 233 -4.39 -16.78 2.16
CA ASN A 233 -4.04 -15.37 2.34
C ASN A 233 -3.11 -15.13 3.55
N ILE A 234 -3.35 -15.85 4.66
CA ILE A 234 -2.54 -15.77 5.88
C ILE A 234 -1.13 -16.34 5.66
N SER A 235 -0.99 -17.45 4.94
CA SER A 235 0.33 -18.01 4.59
C SER A 235 1.12 -17.01 3.75
N SER A 236 0.51 -16.45 2.70
CA SER A 236 1.16 -15.45 1.84
C SER A 236 1.58 -14.20 2.62
N MET A 237 0.74 -13.74 3.57
CA MET A 237 1.07 -12.62 4.46
C MET A 237 2.25 -12.95 5.38
N LEU A 238 2.27 -14.13 6.00
CA LEU A 238 3.36 -14.56 6.89
C LEU A 238 4.67 -14.76 6.13
N ASP A 239 4.62 -15.31 4.92
CA ASP A 239 5.79 -15.45 4.05
C ASP A 239 6.34 -14.08 3.65
N THR A 240 5.47 -13.14 3.29
CA THR A 240 5.83 -11.75 2.98
C THR A 240 6.45 -11.08 4.22
N LEU A 241 5.82 -11.22 5.39
CA LEU A 241 6.33 -10.68 6.65
C LEU A 241 7.72 -11.21 6.98
N TRP A 242 7.94 -12.51 6.81
CA TRP A 242 9.24 -13.11 7.04
C TRP A 242 10.29 -12.52 6.10
N VAL A 243 10.00 -12.40 4.81
CA VAL A 243 10.92 -11.81 3.82
C VAL A 243 11.22 -10.35 4.16
N LEU A 244 10.23 -9.55 4.55
CA LEU A 244 10.41 -8.16 4.96
C LEU A 244 11.29 -8.04 6.22
N LEU A 245 11.17 -8.96 7.19
CA LEU A 245 12.01 -8.96 8.39
C LEU A 245 13.48 -9.28 8.11
N VAL A 246 13.76 -10.14 7.13
CA VAL A 246 15.13 -10.56 6.78
C VAL A 246 15.71 -9.82 5.57
N GLN A 247 15.00 -8.82 5.03
CA GLN A 247 15.37 -8.14 3.78
C GLN A 247 16.78 -7.53 3.83
N GLY A 248 17.22 -7.04 4.98
CA GLY A 248 18.55 -6.44 5.16
C GLY A 248 19.73 -7.41 5.03
N VAL A 249 19.46 -8.72 4.98
CA VAL A 249 20.47 -9.79 4.85
C VAL A 249 20.33 -10.53 3.51
N LEU A 250 19.26 -10.26 2.74
CA LEU A 250 19.01 -10.90 1.46
C LEU A 250 19.63 -10.09 0.31
N PRO A 251 20.19 -10.76 -0.72
CA PRO A 251 20.55 -10.11 -1.98
C PRO A 251 19.30 -9.51 -2.65
N GLU A 252 19.46 -8.35 -3.29
CA GLU A 252 18.38 -7.60 -3.96
C GLU A 252 17.61 -8.45 -4.98
N GLU A 253 18.32 -9.24 -5.81
CA GLU A 253 17.70 -10.12 -6.81
C GLU A 253 16.74 -11.15 -6.17
N LYS A 254 17.13 -11.74 -5.03
CA LYS A 254 16.29 -12.70 -4.30
C LYS A 254 15.11 -12.01 -3.63
N LEU A 255 15.31 -10.77 -3.20
CA LEU A 255 14.26 -9.96 -2.59
C LEU A 255 13.18 -9.65 -3.64
N ASP A 256 13.59 -9.17 -4.81
CA ASP A 256 12.68 -8.84 -5.90
C ASP A 256 11.94 -10.08 -6.42
N ALA A 257 12.63 -11.21 -6.58
CA ALA A 257 11.99 -12.46 -7.02
C ALA A 257 10.94 -13.01 -6.02
N LYS A 258 11.07 -12.70 -4.72
CA LYS A 258 10.14 -13.15 -3.68
C LYS A 258 9.03 -12.15 -3.37
N LEU A 259 9.33 -10.86 -3.43
CA LEU A 259 8.36 -9.81 -3.08
C LEU A 259 7.53 -9.34 -4.26
N ARG A 260 8.03 -9.48 -5.50
CA ARG A 260 7.36 -8.94 -6.68
C ARG A 260 6.64 -10.03 -7.47
N ASN A 261 5.36 -9.81 -7.71
CA ASN A 261 4.54 -10.65 -8.58
C ASN A 261 4.70 -10.22 -10.04
N LYS A 262 5.17 -11.15 -10.88
CA LYS A 262 5.35 -10.91 -12.33
C LYS A 262 4.05 -10.91 -13.13
N CYS A 263 2.97 -11.40 -12.53
CA CYS A 263 1.66 -11.45 -13.15
C CYS A 263 0.97 -10.09 -13.02
N PRO A 264 0.24 -9.61 -14.05
CA PRO A 264 -0.47 -8.36 -13.97
C PRO A 264 -1.62 -8.46 -12.96
N PRO A 265 -1.95 -7.37 -12.26
CA PRO A 265 -3.00 -7.37 -11.26
C PRO A 265 -4.42 -7.46 -11.85
N VAL A 266 -4.57 -7.20 -13.15
CA VAL A 266 -5.84 -7.20 -13.89
C VAL A 266 -5.67 -7.96 -15.21
N LEU A 267 -6.77 -8.46 -15.78
CA LEU A 267 -6.70 -9.14 -17.08
C LEU A 267 -6.09 -8.22 -18.12
N THR A 268 -4.99 -8.69 -18.71
CA THR A 268 -4.20 -7.91 -19.66
C THR A 268 -4.11 -8.63 -20.99
N ILE A 269 -4.44 -7.92 -22.07
CA ILE A 269 -4.35 -8.41 -23.44
C ILE A 269 -3.37 -7.54 -24.25
N SER A 270 -2.63 -8.15 -25.18
CA SER A 270 -1.80 -7.40 -26.12
C SER A 270 -2.66 -6.75 -27.21
N ALA A 271 -2.36 -5.51 -27.59
CA ALA A 271 -3.01 -4.82 -28.70
C ALA A 271 -2.88 -5.58 -30.03
N SER A 272 -1.81 -6.36 -30.21
CA SER A 272 -1.62 -7.25 -31.36
C SER A 272 -2.77 -8.26 -31.51
N SER A 273 -3.35 -8.73 -30.40
CA SER A 273 -4.47 -9.67 -30.41
C SER A 273 -5.73 -9.08 -31.07
N LEU A 274 -5.89 -7.75 -31.04
CA LEU A 274 -6.99 -7.05 -31.71
C LEU A 274 -6.77 -6.89 -33.22
N PHE A 275 -5.55 -7.10 -33.71
CA PHE A 275 -5.19 -7.00 -35.13
C PHE A 275 -5.18 -8.36 -35.84
N GLN A 276 -5.23 -9.46 -35.08
CA GLN A 276 -5.27 -10.80 -35.64
C GLN A 276 -6.51 -11.03 -36.52
N PRO A 277 -6.37 -11.81 -37.61
CA PRO A 277 -7.51 -12.18 -38.45
C PRO A 277 -8.64 -12.82 -37.64
N GLY A 278 -9.85 -12.28 -37.76
CA GLY A 278 -11.01 -12.77 -37.02
C GLY A 278 -11.17 -12.23 -35.59
N ALA A 279 -10.30 -11.32 -35.13
CA ALA A 279 -10.37 -10.72 -33.79
C ALA A 279 -11.77 -10.15 -33.45
N SER A 280 -12.47 -9.55 -34.42
CA SER A 280 -13.82 -9.01 -34.24
C SER A 280 -14.91 -10.05 -33.93
N LYS A 281 -14.63 -11.35 -34.12
CA LYS A 281 -15.55 -12.47 -33.84
C LYS A 281 -14.94 -13.48 -32.84
N SER A 282 -13.80 -13.15 -32.24
CA SER A 282 -13.12 -14.04 -31.31
C SER A 282 -13.95 -14.20 -30.02
N PRO A 283 -14.32 -15.43 -29.61
CA PRO A 283 -15.05 -15.65 -28.36
C PRO A 283 -14.20 -15.28 -27.14
N LEU A 284 -12.89 -15.50 -27.23
CA LEU A 284 -11.92 -15.19 -26.17
C LEU A 284 -11.78 -13.67 -25.96
N LEU A 285 -11.73 -12.89 -27.05
CA LEU A 285 -11.75 -11.42 -26.94
C LEU A 285 -13.12 -10.90 -26.49
N ARG A 286 -14.20 -11.58 -26.88
CA ARG A 286 -15.54 -11.24 -26.41
C ARG A 286 -15.61 -11.37 -24.90
N GLU A 287 -15.15 -12.49 -24.34
CA GLU A 287 -15.14 -12.69 -22.89
C GLU A 287 -14.30 -11.64 -22.14
N ALA A 288 -13.17 -11.25 -22.73
CA ALA A 288 -12.27 -10.25 -22.16
C ALA A 288 -12.72 -8.79 -22.35
N LEU A 289 -13.70 -8.48 -23.20
CA LEU A 289 -14.06 -7.09 -23.53
C LEU A 289 -15.54 -6.78 -23.37
N GLU A 290 -16.42 -7.77 -23.46
CA GLU A 290 -17.87 -7.60 -23.34
C GLU A 290 -18.25 -7.11 -21.95
N ASN A 291 -18.96 -5.98 -21.91
CA ASN A 291 -19.39 -5.30 -20.69
C ASN A 291 -18.23 -4.93 -19.74
N LYS A 292 -16.99 -4.87 -20.25
CA LYS A 292 -15.80 -4.46 -19.48
C LYS A 292 -15.51 -2.97 -19.60
N LEU A 293 -14.82 -2.43 -18.61
CA LEU A 293 -14.15 -1.13 -18.65
C LEU A 293 -12.75 -1.37 -19.20
N VAL A 294 -12.49 -0.90 -20.42
CA VAL A 294 -11.27 -1.24 -21.16
C VAL A 294 -10.31 -0.07 -21.16
N LEU A 295 -9.09 -0.27 -20.67
CA LEU A 295 -8.05 0.77 -20.60
C LEU A 295 -6.90 0.44 -21.56
N PHE A 296 -6.61 1.33 -22.49
CA PHE A 296 -5.47 1.22 -23.40
C PHE A 296 -4.29 2.03 -22.88
N GLY A 297 -3.10 1.43 -22.83
CA GLY A 297 -1.87 2.13 -22.44
C GLY A 297 -0.63 1.58 -23.14
N TYR A 298 0.46 2.34 -23.14
CA TYR A 298 1.72 1.91 -23.73
C TYR A 298 2.52 1.03 -22.79
N HIS A 299 3.21 0.02 -23.34
CA HIS A 299 4.25 -0.72 -22.65
C HIS A 299 5.52 -0.74 -23.49
N LEU A 300 6.45 0.18 -23.19
CA LEU A 300 7.71 0.35 -23.92
C LEU A 300 8.89 0.15 -22.98
N SER A 301 9.90 -0.60 -23.41
CA SER A 301 11.16 -0.73 -22.69
C SER A 301 11.83 0.63 -22.62
N GLY A 302 12.09 1.11 -21.40
CA GLY A 302 12.69 2.44 -21.17
C GLY A 302 11.70 3.61 -21.25
N GLY A 303 10.40 3.37 -21.42
CA GLY A 303 9.38 4.41 -21.34
C GLY A 303 9.33 5.10 -19.96
N THR A 304 8.94 6.37 -19.95
CA THR A 304 8.77 7.17 -18.73
C THR A 304 7.41 6.97 -18.07
N ASP A 305 6.42 6.50 -18.81
CA ASP A 305 5.05 6.26 -18.34
C ASP A 305 4.98 4.91 -17.59
N THR A 306 5.56 4.89 -16.40
CA THR A 306 5.58 3.70 -15.55
C THR A 306 5.29 4.04 -14.10
N VAL A 307 4.51 3.18 -13.45
CA VAL A 307 4.19 3.24 -12.03
C VAL A 307 4.97 2.16 -11.28
N ILE A 308 5.38 2.47 -10.04
CA ILE A 308 6.00 1.49 -9.15
C ILE A 308 4.92 0.97 -8.22
N SER A 309 4.48 -0.27 -8.46
CA SER A 309 3.63 -1.02 -7.55
C SER A 309 4.49 -1.64 -6.44
N PRO A 310 4.07 -1.56 -5.17
CA PRO A 310 4.70 -2.31 -4.10
C PRO A 310 4.68 -3.82 -4.37
N VAL A 311 3.61 -4.34 -4.98
CA VAL A 311 3.37 -5.77 -5.17
C VAL A 311 3.95 -6.29 -6.49
N HIS A 312 3.88 -5.52 -7.57
CA HIS A 312 4.29 -5.98 -8.90
C HIS A 312 5.61 -5.37 -9.39
N GLY A 313 6.17 -4.40 -8.66
CA GLY A 313 7.30 -3.62 -9.12
C GLY A 313 6.90 -2.64 -10.23
N LYS A 314 7.75 -2.50 -11.25
CA LYS A 314 7.55 -1.53 -12.32
C LYS A 314 6.48 -2.02 -13.31
N LEU A 315 5.40 -1.26 -13.46
CA LEU A 315 4.31 -1.51 -14.41
C LEU A 315 4.10 -0.31 -15.35
N PRO A 316 3.50 -0.49 -16.54
CA PRO A 316 2.94 0.60 -17.34
C PRO A 316 2.03 1.55 -16.54
N GLY A 317 2.05 2.85 -16.88
CA GLY A 317 1.25 3.88 -16.22
C GLY A 317 -0.24 3.57 -16.15
N VAL A 318 -0.81 2.97 -17.20
CA VAL A 318 -2.22 2.57 -17.26
C VAL A 318 -2.67 1.66 -16.12
N TYR A 319 -1.77 0.86 -15.52
CA TYR A 319 -2.12 0.03 -14.37
C TYR A 319 -2.42 0.87 -13.11
N ASN A 320 -1.88 2.09 -13.02
CA ASN A 320 -2.22 3.02 -11.95
C ASN A 320 -3.71 3.38 -11.99
N HIS A 321 -4.21 3.72 -13.19
CA HIS A 321 -5.64 3.99 -13.42
C HIS A 321 -6.51 2.74 -13.26
N ALA A 322 -6.05 1.59 -13.77
CA ALA A 322 -6.78 0.33 -13.65
C ALA A 322 -6.93 -0.09 -12.17
N MET A 323 -5.87 0.02 -11.38
CA MET A 323 -5.93 -0.36 -9.96
C MET A 323 -6.66 0.66 -9.10
N ALA A 324 -6.56 1.96 -9.40
CA ALA A 324 -7.42 2.95 -8.76
C ALA A 324 -8.91 2.65 -9.03
N LEU A 325 -9.25 2.25 -10.26
CA LEU A 325 -10.61 1.82 -10.61
C LEU A 325 -11.03 0.57 -9.83
N GLU A 326 -10.17 -0.44 -9.73
CA GLU A 326 -10.43 -1.65 -8.92
C GLU A 326 -10.70 -1.32 -7.44
N ASN A 327 -9.95 -0.37 -6.87
CA ASN A 327 -10.17 0.09 -5.50
C ASN A 327 -11.57 0.73 -5.35
N LEU A 328 -12.02 1.53 -6.32
CA LEU A 328 -13.37 2.11 -6.33
C LEU A 328 -14.44 1.04 -6.55
N LEU A 329 -14.21 0.05 -7.41
CA LEU A 329 -15.16 -1.05 -7.62
C LEU A 329 -15.33 -1.91 -6.37
N GLN A 330 -14.25 -2.13 -5.61
CA GLN A 330 -14.27 -2.95 -4.41
C GLN A 330 -14.79 -2.20 -3.17
N LYS A 331 -14.41 -0.93 -3.01
CA LYS A 331 -14.64 -0.16 -1.78
C LYS A 331 -15.62 1.02 -1.95
N GLY A 332 -15.95 1.41 -3.17
CA GLY A 332 -16.83 2.53 -3.46
C GLY A 332 -16.33 3.82 -2.81
N THR A 333 -17.14 4.40 -1.93
CA THR A 333 -16.81 5.61 -1.15
C THR A 333 -15.92 5.33 0.06
N SER A 334 -15.77 4.07 0.47
CA SER A 334 -14.91 3.64 1.59
C SER A 334 -13.51 3.22 1.12
N TYR A 335 -13.04 3.79 0.02
CA TYR A 335 -11.66 3.59 -0.42
C TYR A 335 -10.70 4.17 0.62
N TRP A 336 -9.49 3.63 0.67
CA TRP A 336 -8.46 4.16 1.54
C TRP A 336 -8.04 5.53 1.07
N ASN A 337 -8.38 6.53 1.86
CA ASN A 337 -8.20 7.93 1.51
C ASN A 337 -7.10 8.57 2.37
N VAL A 338 -6.47 9.60 1.83
CA VAL A 338 -5.50 10.43 2.54
C VAL A 338 -6.21 11.74 2.91
N PRO A 339 -6.42 12.02 4.21
CA PRO A 339 -7.11 13.23 4.62
C PRO A 339 -6.30 14.47 4.21
N SER A 340 -7.01 15.51 3.78
CA SER A 340 -6.40 16.77 3.38
C SER A 340 -5.57 17.40 4.51
N SER A 341 -4.44 18.00 4.14
CA SER A 341 -3.56 18.70 5.08
C SER A 341 -4.16 20.03 5.51
N ILE A 342 -4.08 20.36 6.81
CA ILE A 342 -4.65 21.57 7.40
C ILE A 342 -3.52 22.44 7.96
N GLY A 343 -3.43 23.70 7.53
CA GLY A 343 -2.64 24.74 8.21
C GLY A 343 -1.14 24.82 7.88
N LEU A 344 -0.37 25.45 8.80
CA LEU A 344 0.98 26.01 8.57
C LEU A 344 2.14 24.99 8.40
N PHE A 345 1.89 23.68 8.42
CA PHE A 345 2.94 22.64 8.32
C PHE A 345 2.53 21.44 7.45
N ASN A 346 1.47 21.58 6.64
CA ASN A 346 0.89 20.48 5.85
C ASN A 346 0.56 19.23 6.70
N LEU A 347 0.12 19.42 7.95
CA LEU A 347 -0.28 18.33 8.83
C LEU A 347 -1.76 18.00 8.62
N SER A 348 -2.06 16.74 8.32
CA SER A 348 -3.42 16.22 8.29
C SER A 348 -3.95 15.98 9.70
N ILE A 349 -5.26 15.77 9.83
CA ILE A 349 -5.85 15.38 11.12
C ILE A 349 -5.28 14.05 11.63
N ALA A 350 -4.95 13.14 10.71
CA ALA A 350 -4.29 11.87 11.03
C ALA A 350 -2.91 12.12 11.64
N ASP A 351 -2.12 13.05 11.07
CA ASP A 351 -0.80 13.41 11.61
C ASP A 351 -0.89 13.99 13.02
N ILE A 352 -1.93 14.79 13.30
CA ILE A 352 -2.14 15.36 14.65
C ILE A 352 -2.43 14.26 15.67
N PHE A 353 -3.33 13.33 15.34
CA PHE A 353 -3.63 12.18 16.19
C PHE A 353 -2.38 11.32 16.42
N GLU A 354 -1.65 11.04 15.35
CA GLU A 354 -0.42 10.25 15.38
C GLU A 354 0.66 10.91 16.26
N ILE A 355 0.96 12.19 16.04
CA ILE A 355 1.92 12.96 16.85
C ILE A 355 1.49 12.95 18.32
N THR A 356 0.20 13.14 18.60
CA THR A 356 -0.35 13.11 19.97
C THR A 356 -0.12 11.76 20.64
N ILE A 357 -0.35 10.67 19.91
CA ILE A 357 -0.11 9.31 20.39
C ILE A 357 1.39 9.07 20.62
N GLN A 358 2.24 9.45 19.66
CA GLN A 358 3.70 9.33 19.79
C GLN A 358 4.22 10.08 21.01
N ILE A 359 3.77 11.32 21.23
CA ILE A 359 4.12 12.11 22.42
C ILE A 359 3.67 11.40 23.69
N SER A 360 2.45 10.84 23.70
CA SER A 360 1.91 10.13 24.86
C SER A 360 2.71 8.85 25.18
N VAL A 361 3.10 8.08 24.16
CA VAL A 361 3.93 6.89 24.30
C VAL A 361 5.33 7.26 24.77
N LEU A 362 6.00 8.21 24.10
CA LEU A 362 7.34 8.68 24.49
C LEU A 362 7.33 9.23 25.91
N PHE A 363 6.34 10.03 26.27
CA PHE A 363 6.18 10.53 27.64
C PHE A 363 6.04 9.38 28.63
N THR A 364 5.18 8.39 28.35
CA THR A 364 4.97 7.22 29.23
C THR A 364 6.25 6.41 29.41
N VAL A 365 6.99 6.18 28.33
CA VAL A 365 8.26 5.43 28.32
C VAL A 365 9.34 6.17 29.11
N ILE A 366 9.55 7.46 28.82
CA ILE A 366 10.56 8.28 29.48
C ILE A 366 10.21 8.46 30.97
N TRP A 367 8.94 8.72 31.28
CA TRP A 367 8.44 8.80 32.66
C TRP A 367 8.66 7.49 33.42
N TYR A 368 8.32 6.36 32.81
CA TYR A 368 8.54 5.06 33.40
C TYR A 368 10.03 4.82 33.65
N ARG A 369 10.88 5.12 32.67
CA ARG A 369 12.35 5.04 32.81
C ARG A 369 12.84 5.88 33.99
N TYR A 370 12.56 7.17 34.05
CA TYR A 370 13.05 8.01 35.15
C TYR A 370 12.49 7.58 36.52
N SER A 371 11.20 7.23 36.59
CA SER A 371 10.57 6.88 37.86
C SER A 371 11.00 5.51 38.41
N HIS A 372 11.28 4.53 37.55
CA HIS A 372 11.58 3.15 37.96
C HIS A 372 13.04 2.73 37.77
N LEU A 373 13.78 3.24 36.76
CA LEU A 373 15.19 2.90 36.56
C LEU A 373 16.11 3.78 37.38
N GLU A 374 15.88 5.09 37.37
CA GLU A 374 16.83 6.05 37.94
C GLU A 374 16.64 6.25 39.45
N ASN A 375 15.40 6.13 39.93
CA ASN A 375 15.07 6.28 41.35
C ASN A 375 15.18 4.97 42.17
N GLN A 376 15.49 3.81 41.56
CA GLN A 376 15.64 2.55 42.29
C GLN A 376 17.06 2.27 42.76
N GLN A 377 17.49 2.99 43.80
CA GLN A 377 18.58 2.52 44.66
C GLN A 377 18.12 1.49 45.71
N GLN A 378 16.84 1.40 46.09
CA GLN A 378 16.39 0.47 47.13
C GLN A 378 14.92 0.06 46.97
N GLY A 379 14.62 -1.19 46.61
CA GLY A 379 13.25 -1.69 46.72
C GLY A 379 12.90 -2.94 45.91
N LYS A 380 12.24 -3.91 46.57
CA LYS A 380 11.68 -5.15 45.99
C LYS A 380 10.71 -4.84 44.85
N THR A 381 11.12 -5.03 43.60
CA THR A 381 10.19 -5.01 42.46
C THR A 381 9.71 -6.40 42.10
N SER A 382 8.40 -6.51 41.90
CA SER A 382 7.79 -7.69 41.30
C SER A 382 8.20 -7.76 39.83
N THR A 383 8.59 -8.94 39.38
CA THR A 383 9.06 -9.19 38.01
C THR A 383 8.04 -8.84 36.92
N LEU A 384 6.76 -8.71 37.28
CA LEU A 384 5.68 -8.37 36.35
C LEU A 384 5.50 -6.86 36.13
N SER A 385 6.12 -5.99 36.94
CA SER A 385 5.88 -4.53 36.82
C SER A 385 6.47 -3.94 35.54
N GLY A 386 7.56 -4.53 35.02
CA GLY A 386 8.20 -4.10 33.76
C GLY A 386 7.41 -4.42 32.48
N LEU A 387 6.50 -5.40 32.53
CA LEU A 387 5.66 -5.79 31.39
C LEU A 387 4.43 -4.89 31.20
N LYS A 388 3.96 -4.25 32.27
CA LYS A 388 2.78 -3.37 32.25
C LYS A 388 2.89 -2.22 31.23
N PRO A 389 3.98 -1.42 31.18
CA PRO A 389 4.09 -0.34 30.19
C PRO A 389 4.13 -0.88 28.75
N PHE A 390 4.78 -2.02 28.52
CA PHE A 390 4.81 -2.65 27.20
C PHE A 390 3.41 -3.04 26.71
N PHE A 391 2.63 -3.75 27.52
CA PHE A 391 1.26 -4.12 27.16
C PHE A 391 0.35 -2.91 27.02
N PHE A 392 0.54 -1.87 27.84
CA PHE A 392 -0.22 -0.63 27.72
C PHE A 392 0.07 0.10 26.40
N VAL A 393 1.34 0.25 26.04
CA VAL A 393 1.75 0.86 24.76
C VAL A 393 1.26 0.02 23.58
N ALA A 394 1.43 -1.30 23.63
CA ALA A 394 0.96 -2.20 22.57
C ALA A 394 -0.58 -2.15 22.40
N ALA A 395 -1.33 -2.12 23.50
CA ALA A 395 -2.79 -1.99 23.46
C ALA A 395 -3.22 -0.63 22.91
N LEU A 396 -2.52 0.45 23.28
CA LEU A 396 -2.79 1.79 22.78
C LEU A 396 -2.60 1.85 21.27
N ILE A 397 -1.48 1.32 20.76
CA ILE A 397 -1.18 1.23 19.32
C ILE A 397 -2.25 0.42 18.59
N PHE A 398 -2.62 -0.74 19.12
CA PHE A 398 -3.62 -1.61 18.50
C PHE A 398 -5.00 -0.94 18.43
N LEU A 399 -5.44 -0.32 19.53
CA LEU A 399 -6.71 0.41 19.59
C LEU A 399 -6.74 1.56 18.58
N THR A 400 -5.63 2.27 18.42
CA THR A 400 -5.55 3.41 17.52
C THR A 400 -5.56 2.97 16.05
N ILE A 401 -4.85 1.88 15.70
CA ILE A 401 -4.91 1.29 14.35
C ILE A 401 -6.36 0.89 14.03
N LEU A 402 -7.02 0.19 14.96
CA LEU A 402 -8.39 -0.28 14.79
C LEU A 402 -9.37 0.90 14.67
N PHE A 403 -9.17 1.97 15.46
CA PHE A 403 -10.00 3.18 15.42
C PHE A 403 -9.84 3.93 14.09
N SER A 404 -8.63 4.02 13.53
CA SER A 404 -8.39 4.69 12.26
C SER A 404 -8.95 3.94 11.06
N ASP A 405 -8.78 2.61 11.04
CA ASP A 405 -9.31 1.76 9.96
C ASP A 405 -10.84 1.72 9.99
N GLN A 406 -11.46 1.54 11.17
CA GLN A 406 -12.92 1.34 11.25
C GLN A 406 -13.76 2.62 11.16
N LEU A 407 -13.23 3.78 11.54
CA LEU A 407 -14.05 5.01 11.64
C LEU A 407 -13.79 6.03 10.55
N PHE A 408 -12.62 6.02 9.91
CA PHE A 408 -12.23 7.11 9.02
C PHE A 408 -11.82 6.67 7.62
N ASP A 409 -11.74 5.36 7.33
CA ASP A 409 -11.23 4.82 6.06
C ASP A 409 -9.87 5.45 5.66
N ILE A 410 -9.11 5.93 6.66
CA ILE A 410 -7.82 6.58 6.43
C ILE A 410 -6.85 5.46 6.07
N GLY A 411 -6.25 5.58 4.87
CA GLY A 411 -5.16 4.71 4.45
C GLY A 411 -4.08 4.67 5.52
N VAL A 412 -3.26 3.62 5.55
CA VAL A 412 -2.37 3.35 6.69
C VAL A 412 -1.42 4.54 6.92
N SER A 413 -1.79 5.44 7.85
CA SER A 413 -0.97 6.59 8.23
C SER A 413 0.34 6.11 8.86
N ASN A 414 1.23 7.01 9.24
CA ASN A 414 2.59 6.70 9.68
C ASN A 414 2.62 6.08 11.11
N TRP A 415 1.80 5.06 11.35
CA TRP A 415 1.74 4.21 12.55
C TRP A 415 3.12 3.68 12.96
N TYR A 416 4.09 3.63 12.05
CA TYR A 416 5.44 3.09 12.23
C TYR A 416 6.25 3.72 13.36
N ALA A 417 6.11 5.02 13.63
CA ALA A 417 6.80 5.62 14.75
C ALA A 417 6.49 4.88 16.06
N LEU A 418 5.29 4.33 16.20
CA LEU A 418 4.86 3.67 17.42
C LEU A 418 5.50 2.27 17.61
N PRO A 419 5.50 1.35 16.62
CA PRO A 419 6.33 0.15 16.65
C PRO A 419 7.84 0.43 16.75
N LEU A 420 8.37 1.47 16.09
CA LEU A 420 9.79 1.84 16.20
C LEU A 420 10.15 2.30 17.62
N ILE A 421 9.29 3.13 18.24
CA ILE A 421 9.45 3.50 19.66
C ILE A 421 9.45 2.24 20.52
N LEU A 422 8.51 1.31 20.29
CA LEU A 422 8.50 0.00 20.94
C LEU A 422 9.82 -0.76 20.75
N LEU A 423 10.38 -0.77 19.54
CA LEU A 423 11.61 -1.48 19.18
C LEU A 423 12.86 -0.85 19.83
N LEU A 424 12.89 0.48 19.94
CA LEU A 424 13.90 1.22 20.71
C LEU A 424 13.82 0.94 22.22
N ASP A 425 12.64 0.57 22.70
CA ASP A 425 12.41 0.22 24.11
C ASP A 425 12.68 -1.25 24.43
N ILE A 426 12.75 -2.13 23.42
CA ILE A 426 13.06 -3.56 23.60
C ILE A 426 14.37 -3.77 24.38
N PRO A 427 15.50 -3.08 24.09
CA PRO A 427 16.73 -3.23 24.87
C PRO A 427 16.57 -2.86 26.35
N ILE A 428 15.80 -1.79 26.64
CA ILE A 428 15.50 -1.36 28.00
C ILE A 428 14.70 -2.44 28.73
N PHE A 429 13.73 -3.03 28.03
CA PHE A 429 12.95 -4.14 28.55
C PHE A 429 13.78 -5.42 28.77
N PHE A 430 14.63 -5.79 27.81
CA PHE A 430 15.53 -6.94 27.93
C PHE A 430 16.49 -6.79 29.10
N TYR A 431 17.04 -5.59 29.30
CA TYR A 431 17.87 -5.29 30.46
C TYR A 431 17.12 -5.57 31.78
N PHE A 432 15.88 -5.10 31.91
CA PHE A 432 15.04 -5.40 33.07
C PHE A 432 14.78 -6.89 33.25
N MET A 433 14.48 -7.60 32.16
CA MET A 433 14.19 -9.02 32.19
C MET A 433 15.42 -9.81 32.67
N LEU A 434 16.61 -9.46 32.17
CA LEU A 434 17.89 -10.03 32.59
C LEU A 434 18.24 -9.71 34.05
N GLU A 435 18.10 -8.46 34.49
CA GLU A 435 18.33 -8.02 35.88
C GLU A 435 17.41 -8.78 36.86
N SER A 436 16.16 -8.98 36.44
CA SER A 436 15.17 -9.75 37.19
C SER A 436 15.51 -11.23 37.27
N LEU A 437 15.93 -11.82 36.14
CA LEU A 437 16.39 -13.21 36.06
C LEU A 437 17.59 -13.43 36.97
N LYS A 438 18.54 -12.48 36.98
CA LYS A 438 19.72 -12.49 37.85
C LYS A 438 19.34 -12.50 39.34
N LYS A 439 18.40 -11.65 39.77
CA LYS A 439 17.91 -11.62 41.16
C LYS A 439 17.20 -12.93 41.55
N ARG A 440 16.39 -13.50 40.65
CA ARG A 440 15.74 -14.81 40.88
C ARG A 440 16.76 -15.94 40.98
N LEU A 441 17.73 -15.98 40.08
CA LEU A 441 18.83 -16.96 40.11
C LEU A 441 19.64 -16.85 41.39
N GLN A 442 19.96 -15.64 41.85
CA GLN A 442 20.63 -15.42 43.14
C GLN A 442 19.80 -15.97 44.31
N LYS A 443 18.50 -15.68 44.36
CA LYS A 443 17.61 -16.20 45.42
C LYS A 443 17.51 -17.73 45.40
N ILE A 444 17.42 -18.34 44.21
CA ILE A 444 17.43 -19.80 44.05
C ILE A 444 18.76 -20.37 44.57
N ASN A 445 19.88 -19.75 44.19
CA ASN A 445 21.22 -20.20 44.58
C ASN A 445 21.43 -20.08 46.09
N GLU A 446 21.00 -18.98 46.72
CA GLU A 446 21.00 -18.81 48.19
C GLU A 446 20.13 -19.85 48.90
N THR A 447 18.96 -20.16 48.34
CA THR A 447 18.05 -21.17 48.90
C THR A 447 18.64 -22.58 48.78
N ALA A 448 19.29 -22.88 47.65
CA ALA A 448 20.03 -24.13 47.43
C ALA A 448 21.22 -24.25 48.39
N LEU A 449 22.01 -23.19 48.56
CA LEU A 449 23.11 -23.11 49.55
C LEU A 449 22.61 -23.30 51.00
N ARG A 450 21.47 -22.71 51.36
CA ARG A 450 20.83 -22.94 52.67
C ARG A 450 20.42 -24.39 52.85
N LYS A 451 19.74 -25.01 51.87
CA LYS A 451 19.34 -26.43 51.93
C LYS A 451 20.56 -27.37 52.01
N SER A 452 21.62 -27.07 51.28
CA SER A 452 22.90 -27.80 51.35
C SER A 452 23.53 -27.70 52.74
N LYS A 453 23.65 -26.49 53.31
CA LYS A 453 24.18 -26.27 54.67
C LYS A 453 23.35 -27.00 55.76
N VAL A 454 22.03 -26.99 55.64
CA VAL A 454 21.14 -27.72 56.56
C VAL A 454 21.35 -29.23 56.45
N SER A 455 21.42 -29.76 55.23
CA SER A 455 21.66 -31.19 54.98
C SER A 455 23.02 -31.64 55.52
N TYR A 456 24.07 -30.85 55.32
CA TYR A 456 25.40 -31.10 55.88
C TYR A 456 25.40 -31.11 57.42
N ARG A 457 24.72 -30.15 58.07
CA ARG A 457 24.59 -30.11 59.53
C ARG A 457 23.84 -31.32 60.08
N LEU A 458 22.80 -31.78 59.40
CA LEU A 458 22.05 -32.98 59.78
C LEU A 458 22.89 -34.25 59.65
N ALA A 459 23.65 -34.39 58.56
CA ALA A 459 24.59 -35.50 58.37
C ALA A 459 25.66 -35.52 59.46
N LYS A 460 26.27 -34.37 59.78
CA LYS A 460 27.27 -34.24 60.86
C LYS A 460 26.70 -34.61 62.23
N ARG A 461 25.45 -34.22 62.54
CA ARG A 461 24.77 -34.63 63.79
C ARG A 461 24.51 -36.14 63.84
N LYS A 462 24.11 -36.77 62.73
CA LYS A 462 23.93 -38.24 62.66
C LYS A 462 25.24 -38.99 62.90
N VAL A 463 26.35 -38.54 62.31
CA VAL A 463 27.68 -39.13 62.53
C VAL A 463 28.10 -38.98 64.00
N LYS A 464 27.95 -37.79 64.60
CA LYS A 464 28.30 -37.56 66.01
C LYS A 464 27.44 -38.39 66.97
N ARG A 465 26.15 -38.59 66.67
CA ARG A 465 25.28 -39.51 67.43
C ARG A 465 25.75 -40.96 67.33
N LYS A 466 26.08 -41.44 66.12
CA LYS A 466 26.63 -42.80 65.94
C LYS A 466 27.94 -42.99 66.71
N GLN A 467 28.85 -42.02 66.64
CA GLN A 467 30.11 -42.06 67.42
C GLN A 467 29.86 -42.11 68.92
N ASN A 468 28.92 -41.32 69.45
CA ASN A 468 28.58 -41.34 70.88
C ASN A 468 27.91 -42.65 71.33
N VAL A 469 27.14 -43.31 70.46
CA VAL A 469 26.54 -44.63 70.76
C VAL A 469 27.66 -45.68 70.81
N ILE A 470 28.54 -45.71 69.81
CA ILE A 470 29.69 -46.63 69.77
C ILE A 470 30.60 -46.43 70.99
N PHE A 471 30.87 -45.18 71.39
CA PHE A 471 31.66 -44.88 72.59
C PHE A 471 30.98 -45.26 73.91
N LYS A 472 29.65 -45.34 73.94
CA LYS A 472 28.88 -45.80 75.10
C LYS A 472 28.80 -47.32 75.19
N GLU A 473 28.89 -48.03 74.06
CA GLU A 473 28.91 -49.50 74.01
C GLU A 473 30.32 -50.07 74.23
N ALA A 474 31.37 -49.26 73.99
CA ALA A 474 32.77 -49.64 74.22
C ALA A 474 33.28 -49.38 75.65
N LYS A 475 32.43 -48.89 76.56
CA LYS A 475 32.76 -48.55 77.95
C LYS A 475 31.85 -49.30 78.89
#